data_AF-M1ZQY4-F1
#
_entry.id   AF-M1ZQY4-F1
#
_cell.length_a   1.000
_cell.length_b   1.000
_cell.length_c   1.000
_cell.angle_alpha   90.00
_cell.angle_beta   90.00
_cell.angle_gamma   90.00
#
_symmetry.space_group_name_H-M   'P 1'
#
loop_
_entity.id
_entity.type
_entity.pdbx_description
1 polymer ?
#
loop_
_entity_poly.entity_id
_entity_poly.type
_entity_poly.pdbx_seq_one_letter_code
_entity_poly.pdbx_strand_id
1 'polypeptide(L)'
;MDKELVQLGAKIELARRKFFFYCNLKAPNFYKQDREYLVELCNEFQNFYESDDEVLIVNEPPRHGKSRTAGLFVEWVLGNNQNEKIMTGSYNETLSTMISKNVRNSIQEEKADKYKPVFSDVFPEVRIKHGDGAMNLWSLEGGYNNYLA
;
A
#
# COMPACT_ATOMS: atom_id res chain seq x y z
N MET A 1 -3.69 -30.04 -8.47
CA MET A 1 -3.21 -28.79 -7.85
C MET A 1 -3.12 -27.73 -8.93
N ASP A 2 -3.86 -26.64 -8.78
CA ASP A 2 -3.90 -25.54 -9.76
C ASP A 2 -2.57 -24.76 -9.70
N LYS A 3 -1.76 -24.86 -10.75
CA LYS A 3 -0.42 -24.24 -10.79
C LYS A 3 -0.48 -22.73 -10.68
N GLU A 4 -1.52 -22.10 -11.23
CA GLU A 4 -1.68 -20.65 -11.19
C GLU A 4 -1.96 -20.17 -9.77
N LEU A 5 -2.79 -20.91 -9.01
CA LEU A 5 -3.06 -20.59 -7.61
C LEU A 5 -1.83 -20.79 -6.72
N VAL A 6 -0.99 -21.79 -6.99
CA VAL A 6 0.29 -21.96 -6.27
C VAL A 6 1.23 -20.78 -6.53
N GLN A 7 1.34 -20.34 -7.79
CA GLN A 7 2.15 -19.17 -8.13
C GLN A 7 1.60 -17.89 -7.49
N LEU A 8 0.27 -17.72 -7.49
CA LEU A 8 -0.38 -16.58 -6.85
C LEU A 8 -0.12 -16.57 -5.34
N GLY A 9 -0.23 -17.72 -4.67
CA GLY A 9 0.09 -17.84 -3.25
C GLY A 9 1.53 -17.45 -2.93
N ALA A 10 2.50 -17.86 -3.75
CA ALA A 10 3.89 -17.45 -3.59
C ALA A 10 4.09 -15.93 -3.78
N LYS A 11 3.40 -15.32 -4.76
CA LYS A 11 3.44 -13.87 -4.98
C LYS A 11 2.80 -13.10 -3.82
N ILE A 12 1.69 -13.59 -3.26
CA ILE A 12 1.02 -13.00 -2.10
C ILE A 12 1.95 -12.99 -0.88
N GLU A 13 2.61 -14.12 -0.59
CA GLU A 13 3.54 -14.20 0.53
C GLU A 13 4.75 -13.27 0.35
N LEU A 14 5.28 -13.18 -0.88
CA LEU A 14 6.37 -12.27 -1.19
C LEU A 14 5.94 -10.80 -1.05
N ALA A 15 4.74 -10.45 -1.52
CA ALA A 15 4.16 -9.12 -1.38
C ALA A 15 3.95 -8.72 0.10
N ARG A 16 3.58 -9.66 0.96
CA ARG A 16 3.48 -9.42 2.40
C ARG A 16 4.82 -8.94 2.98
N ARG A 17 5.92 -9.60 2.61
CA ARG A 17 7.26 -9.34 3.16
C ARG A 17 8.03 -8.20 2.49
N LYS A 18 7.75 -7.93 1.21
CA LYS A 18 8.58 -7.05 0.38
C LYS A 18 7.71 -6.06 -0.39
N PHE A 19 7.91 -4.78 -0.11
CA PHE A 19 7.06 -3.70 -0.59
C PHE A 19 7.05 -3.60 -2.12
N PHE A 20 8.20 -3.74 -2.79
CA PHE A 20 8.25 -3.76 -4.25
C PHE A 20 7.31 -4.84 -4.84
N PHE A 21 7.28 -6.03 -4.23
CA PHE A 21 6.43 -7.12 -4.71
C PHE A 21 4.96 -6.89 -4.39
N TYR A 22 4.62 -6.16 -3.33
CA TYR A 22 3.26 -5.64 -3.11
C TYR A 22 2.83 -4.70 -4.24
N CYS A 23 3.69 -3.74 -4.58
CA CYS A 23 3.48 -2.84 -5.70
C CYS A 23 3.31 -3.60 -7.04
N ASN A 24 4.18 -4.58 -7.32
CA ASN A 24 4.09 -5.46 -8.49
C ASN A 24 2.79 -6.28 -8.50
N LEU A 25 2.36 -6.81 -7.34
CA LEU A 25 1.13 -7.60 -7.23
C LEU A 25 -0.10 -6.75 -7.58
N LYS A 26 -0.19 -5.52 -7.07
CA LYS A 26 -1.32 -4.61 -7.34
C LYS A 26 -1.28 -4.00 -8.74
N ALA A 27 -0.10 -3.85 -9.35
CA ALA A 27 0.03 -3.29 -10.70
C ALA A 27 1.26 -3.79 -11.46
N PRO A 28 1.20 -5.02 -11.98
CA PRO A 28 2.34 -5.69 -12.60
C PRO A 28 2.81 -5.02 -13.89
N ASN A 29 1.91 -4.33 -14.60
CA ASN A 29 2.25 -3.59 -15.82
C ASN A 29 3.07 -2.31 -15.55
N PHE A 30 2.98 -1.77 -14.33
CA PHE A 30 3.66 -0.54 -13.95
C PHE A 30 4.95 -0.81 -13.19
N TYR A 31 4.90 -1.64 -12.15
CA TYR A 31 6.07 -2.03 -11.35
C TYR A 31 6.71 -3.26 -11.94
N LYS A 32 7.65 -3.06 -12.85
CA LYS A 32 8.39 -4.14 -13.50
C LYS A 32 9.81 -4.20 -12.95
N GLN A 33 10.38 -5.39 -12.90
CA GLN A 33 11.76 -5.59 -12.39
C GLN A 33 12.81 -4.92 -13.27
N ASP A 34 12.53 -4.74 -14.57
CA ASP A 34 13.39 -4.02 -15.52
C ASP A 34 13.30 -2.49 -15.39
N ARG A 35 12.44 -1.97 -14.50
CA ARG A 35 12.36 -0.54 -14.14
C ARG A 35 13.07 -0.31 -12.82
N GLU A 36 14.40 -0.32 -12.87
CA GLU A 36 15.27 -0.23 -11.69
C GLU A 36 14.90 0.92 -10.75
N TYR A 37 14.60 2.11 -11.28
CA TYR A 37 14.16 3.25 -10.46
C TYR A 37 12.93 2.98 -9.58
N LEU A 38 11.99 2.12 -10.00
CA LEU A 38 10.85 1.74 -9.17
C LEU A 38 11.22 0.70 -8.12
N VAL A 39 12.18 -0.18 -8.44
CA VAL A 39 12.72 -1.17 -7.50
C VAL A 39 13.46 -0.43 -6.38
N GLU A 40 14.35 0.48 -6.76
CA GLU A 40 15.10 1.34 -5.85
C GLU A 40 14.16 2.17 -4.98
N LEU A 41 13.22 2.91 -5.57
CA LEU A 41 12.25 3.70 -4.82
C LEU A 41 11.50 2.85 -3.77
N CYS A 42 10.97 1.69 -4.16
CA CYS A 42 10.28 0.81 -3.21
C CYS A 42 11.21 0.30 -2.10
N ASN A 43 12.46 -0.05 -2.43
CA ASN A 43 13.41 -0.53 -1.44
C ASN A 43 13.80 0.59 -0.47
N GLU A 44 14.00 1.82 -0.93
CA GLU A 44 14.27 2.98 -0.07
C GLU A 44 13.11 3.24 0.91
N PHE A 45 11.86 3.17 0.43
CA PHE A 45 10.69 3.28 1.30
C PHE A 45 10.64 2.18 2.37
N GLN A 46 10.88 0.93 1.99
CA GLN A 46 10.88 -0.20 2.94
C GLN A 46 12.03 -0.08 3.94
N ASN A 47 13.25 0.21 3.45
CA ASN A 47 14.43 0.36 4.29
C ASN A 47 14.24 1.48 5.32
N PHE A 48 13.69 2.63 4.89
CA PHE A 48 13.37 3.74 5.78
C PHE A 48 12.44 3.30 6.93
N TYR A 49 11.34 2.62 6.62
CA TYR A 49 10.38 2.18 7.64
C TYR A 49 10.90 1.07 8.55
N GLU A 50 11.85 0.25 8.08
CA GLU A 50 12.47 -0.80 8.89
C GLU A 50 13.72 -0.29 9.66
N SER A 51 14.13 0.95 9.45
CA SER A 51 15.28 1.59 10.11
C SER A 51 14.87 2.46 11.29
N ASP A 52 15.87 2.98 12.00
CA ASP A 52 15.69 4.00 13.04
C ASP A 52 15.72 5.44 12.47
N ASP A 53 15.72 5.62 11.13
CA ASP A 53 15.73 6.94 10.50
C ASP A 53 14.39 7.66 10.70
N GLU A 54 14.44 8.96 11.04
CA GLU A 54 13.23 9.76 11.28
C GLU A 54 12.72 10.49 10.03
N VAL A 55 13.59 10.74 9.04
CA VAL A 55 13.27 11.57 7.86
C VAL A 55 13.83 10.96 6.58
N LEU A 56 12.95 10.76 5.59
CA LEU A 56 13.30 10.41 4.22
C LEU A 56 12.95 11.56 3.26
N ILE A 57 13.92 11.99 2.44
CA ILE A 57 13.70 12.96 1.36
C ILE A 57 13.88 12.26 0.01
N VAL A 58 12.80 12.16 -0.75
CA VAL A 58 12.80 11.54 -2.10
C VAL A 58 12.79 12.62 -3.18
N ASN A 59 13.85 12.67 -3.99
CA ASN A 59 13.96 13.61 -5.10
C ASN A 59 13.86 12.91 -6.47
N GLU A 60 12.62 12.73 -6.93
CA GLU A 60 12.32 11.99 -8.16
C GLU A 60 11.64 12.87 -9.22
N PRO A 61 11.94 12.68 -10.53
CA PRO A 61 11.34 13.48 -11.59
C PRO A 61 9.80 13.29 -11.70
N PRO A 62 9.12 14.15 -12.48
CA PRO A 62 7.74 13.90 -12.87
C PRO A 62 7.59 12.52 -13.53
N ARG A 63 6.41 11.88 -13.36
CA ARG A 63 6.06 10.57 -13.94
C ARG A 63 6.90 9.37 -13.46
N HIS A 64 7.63 9.49 -12.36
CA HIS A 64 8.38 8.39 -11.73
C HIS A 64 7.57 7.61 -10.69
N GLY A 65 6.24 7.74 -10.68
CA GLY A 65 5.39 6.93 -9.81
C GLY A 65 5.43 7.26 -8.32
N LYS A 66 6.16 8.30 -7.87
CA LYS A 66 6.30 8.67 -6.45
C LYS A 66 5.00 8.71 -5.64
N SER A 67 4.02 9.51 -6.04
CA SER A 67 2.74 9.66 -5.29
C SER A 67 1.93 8.35 -5.28
N ARG A 68 2.01 7.58 -6.36
CA ARG A 68 1.37 6.27 -6.45
C ARG A 68 2.03 5.25 -5.52
N THR A 69 3.36 5.26 -5.47
CA THR A 69 4.18 4.41 -4.61
C THR A 69 3.91 4.75 -3.15
N ALA A 70 3.86 6.04 -2.79
CA ALA A 70 3.49 6.48 -1.44
C ALA A 70 2.10 5.99 -1.01
N GLY A 71 1.09 6.03 -1.88
CA GLY A 71 -0.24 5.47 -1.57
C GLY A 71 -0.19 3.96 -1.28
N LEU A 72 0.47 3.19 -2.16
CA LEU A 72 0.65 1.73 -1.94
C LEU A 72 1.50 1.43 -0.70
N PHE A 73 2.43 2.32 -0.37
CA PHE A 73 3.26 2.19 0.83
C PHE A 73 2.41 2.29 2.08
N VAL A 74 1.46 3.22 2.13
CA VAL A 74 0.52 3.29 3.26
C VAL A 74 -0.31 2.01 3.38
N GLU A 75 -0.81 1.46 2.26
CA GLU A 75 -1.51 0.17 2.28
C GLU A 75 -0.62 -0.92 2.89
N TRP A 76 0.63 -1.04 2.43
CA TRP A 76 1.56 -2.06 2.90
C TRP A 76 1.95 -1.87 4.38
N VAL A 77 2.18 -0.64 4.82
CA VAL A 77 2.51 -0.31 6.22
C VAL A 77 1.34 -0.68 7.14
N LEU A 78 0.13 -0.23 6.84
CA LEU A 78 -1.07 -0.56 7.63
C LEU A 78 -1.40 -2.06 7.57
N GLY A 79 -1.07 -2.72 6.47
CA GLY A 79 -1.11 -4.17 6.31
C GLY A 79 -0.23 -4.92 7.33
N ASN A 80 0.98 -4.42 7.55
CA ASN A 80 1.97 -5.04 8.44
C ASN A 80 1.84 -4.59 9.91
N ASN A 81 1.46 -3.34 10.15
CA ASN A 81 1.31 -2.78 11.49
C ASN A 81 0.09 -1.85 11.58
N GLN A 82 -0.98 -2.35 12.19
CA GLN A 82 -2.24 -1.62 12.33
C GLN A 82 -2.18 -0.50 13.39
N ASN A 83 -1.09 -0.42 14.17
CA ASN A 83 -0.90 0.64 15.16
C ASN A 83 -0.35 1.93 14.54
N GLU A 84 0.17 1.87 13.31
CA GLU A 84 0.72 3.02 12.63
C GLU A 84 -0.32 4.13 12.42
N LYS A 85 0.17 5.36 12.48
CA LYS A 85 -0.61 6.58 12.30
C LYS A 85 -0.05 7.34 11.12
N ILE A 86 -0.85 7.44 10.07
CA ILE A 86 -0.44 8.04 8.81
C ILE A 86 -1.12 9.38 8.63
N MET A 87 -0.32 10.39 8.35
CA MET A 87 -0.80 11.69 7.89
C MET A 87 -0.22 11.97 6.51
N THR A 88 -1.06 12.29 5.53
CA THR A 88 -0.58 12.71 4.20
C THR A 88 -0.96 14.14 3.92
N GLY A 89 0.04 15.01 3.75
CA GLY A 89 -0.16 16.37 3.26
C GLY A 89 0.25 16.50 1.79
N SER A 90 -0.37 17.43 1.07
CA SER A 90 0.12 17.85 -0.25
C SER A 90 -0.24 19.31 -0.51
N TYR A 91 0.34 19.90 -1.56
CA TYR A 91 0.07 21.30 -1.93
C TYR A 91 -1.43 21.59 -2.20
N ASN A 92 -2.23 20.58 -2.55
CA ASN A 92 -3.67 20.70 -2.72
C ASN A 92 -4.38 19.58 -1.93
N GLU A 93 -5.30 19.95 -1.04
CA GLU A 93 -6.15 19.04 -0.24
C GLU A 93 -6.82 17.94 -1.08
N THR A 94 -7.15 18.24 -2.34
CA THR A 94 -7.77 17.27 -3.25
C THR A 94 -6.88 16.04 -3.46
N LEU A 95 -5.56 16.23 -3.59
CA LEU A 95 -4.64 15.14 -3.86
C LEU A 95 -4.41 14.26 -2.63
N SER A 96 -4.26 14.83 -1.42
CA SER A 96 -4.14 14.05 -0.19
C SER A 96 -5.43 13.26 0.08
N THR A 97 -6.58 13.89 -0.11
CA THR A 97 -7.89 13.23 0.04
C THR A 97 -8.07 12.08 -0.96
N MET A 98 -7.63 12.24 -2.21
CA MET A 98 -7.67 11.16 -3.19
C MET A 98 -6.78 9.98 -2.82
N ILE A 99 -5.58 10.24 -2.29
CA ILE A 99 -4.68 9.17 -1.82
C ILE A 99 -5.35 8.41 -0.66
N SER A 100 -5.84 9.13 0.37
CA SER A 100 -6.54 8.52 1.51
C SER A 100 -7.72 7.67 1.08
N LYS A 101 -8.59 8.21 0.20
CA LYS A 101 -9.72 7.48 -0.36
C LYS A 101 -9.29 6.22 -1.10
N ASN A 102 -8.23 6.28 -1.91
CA ASN A 102 -7.75 5.13 -2.68
C ASN A 102 -7.21 4.03 -1.78
N VAL A 103 -6.43 4.38 -0.75
CA VAL A 103 -5.94 3.43 0.27
C VAL A 103 -7.12 2.75 0.97
N ARG A 104 -8.07 3.55 1.47
CA ARG A 104 -9.27 3.02 2.14
C ARG A 104 -10.06 2.07 1.24
N ASN A 105 -10.28 2.45 -0.01
CA ASN A 105 -11.01 1.63 -0.97
C ASN A 105 -10.24 0.34 -1.31
N SER A 106 -8.91 0.37 -1.39
CA SER A 106 -8.06 -0.81 -1.60
C SER A 106 -8.22 -1.81 -0.44
N ILE A 107 -8.27 -1.32 0.80
CA ILE A 107 -8.49 -2.15 2.00
C ILE A 107 -9.90 -2.75 2.02
N GLN A 108 -10.91 -2.01 1.54
CA GLN A 108 -12.30 -2.48 1.46
C GLN A 108 -12.59 -3.35 0.23
N GLU A 109 -11.63 -3.55 -0.67
CA GLU A 109 -11.83 -4.29 -1.91
C GLU A 109 -12.24 -5.75 -1.65
N GLU A 110 -13.42 -6.14 -2.12
CA GLU A 110 -13.90 -7.51 -2.05
C GLU A 110 -13.39 -8.34 -3.24
N LYS A 111 -12.95 -9.57 -2.95
CA LYS A 111 -12.42 -10.48 -3.96
C LYS A 111 -13.54 -11.02 -4.85
N ALA A 112 -13.52 -10.65 -6.13
CA ALA A 112 -14.48 -11.13 -7.14
C ALA A 112 -13.93 -12.24 -8.05
N ASP A 113 -12.60 -12.39 -8.14
CA ASP A 113 -11.94 -13.35 -9.03
C ASP A 113 -10.81 -14.06 -8.27
N LYS A 114 -10.80 -15.41 -8.27
CA LYS A 114 -9.81 -16.21 -7.55
C LYS A 114 -8.37 -15.97 -8.03
N TYR A 115 -8.18 -15.51 -9.26
CA TYR A 115 -6.86 -15.27 -9.87
C TYR A 115 -6.39 -13.82 -9.75
N LYS A 116 -7.26 -12.89 -9.32
CA LYS A 116 -6.90 -11.49 -9.11
C LYS A 116 -6.66 -11.24 -7.62
N PRO A 117 -5.43 -10.88 -7.23
CA PRO A 117 -5.12 -10.56 -5.84
C PRO A 117 -5.77 -9.24 -5.43
N VAL A 118 -6.37 -9.22 -4.25
CA VAL A 118 -6.83 -8.00 -3.57
C VAL A 118 -6.01 -7.74 -2.31
N PHE A 119 -6.20 -6.59 -1.66
CA PHE A 119 -5.48 -6.26 -0.42
C PHE A 119 -5.63 -7.34 0.66
N SER A 120 -6.85 -7.83 0.86
CA SER A 120 -7.18 -8.84 1.87
C SER A 120 -6.59 -10.23 1.58
N ASP A 121 -6.15 -10.52 0.36
CA ASP A 121 -5.34 -11.74 0.10
C ASP A 121 -3.96 -11.64 0.77
N VAL A 122 -3.38 -10.43 0.81
CA VAL A 122 -2.08 -10.18 1.42
C VAL A 122 -2.22 -9.97 2.93
N PHE A 123 -3.22 -9.21 3.36
CA PHE A 123 -3.44 -8.82 4.76
C PHE A 123 -4.90 -9.12 5.18
N PRO A 124 -5.26 -10.38 5.46
CA PRO A 124 -6.65 -10.80 5.69
C PRO A 124 -7.29 -10.24 6.96
N GLU A 125 -6.47 -9.90 7.95
CA GLU A 125 -6.90 -9.42 9.27
C GLU A 125 -7.05 -7.89 9.34
N VAL A 126 -6.80 -7.18 8.24
CA VAL A 126 -6.82 -5.70 8.21
C VAL A 126 -8.10 -5.23 7.54
N ARG A 127 -8.93 -4.50 8.28
CA ARG A 127 -10.26 -4.04 7.85
C ARG A 127 -10.51 -2.61 8.25
N ILE A 128 -11.23 -1.87 7.42
CA ILE A 128 -11.76 -0.54 7.81
C ILE A 128 -12.81 -0.73 8.89
N LYS A 129 -12.72 0.07 9.95
CA LYS A 129 -13.68 0.06 11.05
C LYS A 129 -15.06 0.48 10.56
N HIS A 130 -16.07 -0.35 10.87
CA HIS A 130 -17.44 -0.07 10.50
C HIS A 130 -17.92 1.28 11.07
N GLY A 131 -18.44 2.14 10.21
CA GLY A 131 -18.91 3.49 10.58
C GLY A 131 -17.81 4.57 10.67
N ASP A 132 -16.53 4.20 10.50
CA ASP A 132 -15.38 5.12 10.60
C ASP A 132 -14.51 5.03 9.34
N GLY A 133 -15.16 5.34 8.22
CA GLY A 133 -14.60 5.24 6.87
C GLY A 133 -14.85 6.51 6.06
N ALA A 134 -14.65 7.71 6.63
CA ALA A 134 -14.74 8.94 5.85
C ALA A 134 -13.57 9.05 4.84
N MET A 135 -13.63 9.99 3.89
CA MET A 135 -12.63 10.06 2.81
C MET A 135 -11.28 10.62 3.25
N ASN A 136 -11.28 11.49 4.25
CA ASN A 136 -10.11 12.21 4.75
C ASN A 136 -9.66 11.72 6.14
N LEU A 137 -10.55 11.08 6.91
CA LEU A 137 -10.26 10.53 8.23
C LEU A 137 -10.97 9.19 8.41
N TRP A 138 -10.21 8.14 8.74
CA TRP A 138 -10.77 6.81 8.97
C TRP A 138 -9.88 5.97 9.88
N SER A 139 -10.46 4.89 10.41
CA SER A 139 -9.79 3.95 11.32
C SER A 139 -9.84 2.52 10.79
N LEU A 140 -8.86 1.72 11.20
CA LEU A 140 -8.91 0.26 11.08
C LEU A 140 -9.69 -0.33 12.26
N GLU A 141 -10.20 -1.56 12.12
CA GLU A 141 -10.74 -2.31 13.25
C GLU A 141 -9.69 -2.44 14.37
N GLY A 142 -10.12 -2.27 15.63
CA GLY A 142 -9.20 -2.21 16.78
C GLY A 142 -8.37 -0.91 16.89
N GLY A 143 -8.41 -0.05 15.88
CA GLY A 143 -7.68 1.22 15.82
C GLY A 143 -8.54 2.46 16.09
N TYR A 144 -7.84 3.60 16.06
CA TYR A 144 -8.41 4.94 16.17
C TYR A 144 -7.58 5.91 15.33
N ASN A 145 -8.22 6.65 14.42
CA ASN A 145 -7.61 7.64 13.52
C ASN A 145 -6.32 7.13 12.87
N ASN A 146 -6.41 6.03 12.12
CA ASN A 146 -5.23 5.43 11.47
C ASN A 146 -4.72 6.26 10.31
N TYR A 147 -5.60 6.99 9.63
CA TYR A 147 -5.24 7.82 8.48
C TYR A 147 -5.90 9.19 8.57
N LEU A 148 -5.12 10.25 8.41
CA LEU A 148 -5.58 11.63 8.19
C LEU A 148 -4.99 12.20 6.88
N ALA A 149 -5.83 12.82 6.05
CA ALA A 149 -5.45 13.50 4.79
C ALA A 149 -5.88 14.96 4.73
#